data_AF-A0A7V9CU20-F1
#
_entry.id   AF-A0A7V9CU20-F1
#
_cell.length_a   1.000
_cell.length_b   1.000
_cell.length_c   1.000
_cell.angle_alpha   90.00
_cell.angle_beta   90.00
_cell.angle_gamma   90.00
#
_symmetry.space_group_name_H-M   'P 1'
#
loop_
_entity.id
_entity.type
_entity.pdbx_description
1 polymer ?
#
loop_
_entity_poly.entity_id
_entity_poly.type
_entity_poly.pdbx_seq_one_letter_code
_entity_poly.pdbx_strand_id
1 'polypeptide(L)'
;MQPALEALEEHGIAHELEVRSAHRQPDAVAEYARGAAGRGLRVLIAGAGLAAALPGVVAAHTELPVIGVPLRSSRSVLDGLDALLSIVQMPPGVPVACVGVDSARNAALLAVRILRLDSL
;
A
#
# COMPACT_ATOMS: atom_id res chain seq x y z
N MET A 1 -4.89 -6.49 6.84
CA MET A 1 -5.50 -5.54 5.89
C MET A 1 -7.00 -5.31 6.11
N GLN A 2 -7.74 -6.25 6.73
CA GLN A 2 -9.16 -6.09 7.08
C GLN A 2 -9.54 -4.71 7.68
N PRO A 3 -8.77 -4.13 8.63
CA PRO A 3 -9.12 -2.81 9.18
C PRO A 3 -9.09 -1.65 8.17
N ALA A 4 -8.39 -1.80 7.05
CA ALA A 4 -8.43 -0.84 5.95
C ALA A 4 -9.75 -0.95 5.18
N LEU A 5 -10.19 -2.17 4.88
CA LEU A 5 -11.44 -2.44 4.15
C LEU A 5 -12.64 -1.88 4.91
N GLU A 6 -12.74 -2.21 6.20
CA GLU A 6 -13.78 -1.70 7.11
C GLU A 6 -13.80 -0.17 7.11
N ALA A 7 -12.64 0.48 7.21
CA ALA A 7 -12.57 1.94 7.21
C ALA A 7 -12.95 2.57 5.86
N LEU A 8 -12.63 1.92 4.73
CA LEU A 8 -13.07 2.38 3.41
C LEU A 8 -14.59 2.24 3.26
N GLU A 9 -15.17 1.14 3.74
CA GLU A 9 -16.63 0.91 3.76
C GLU A 9 -17.36 1.94 4.63
N GLU A 10 -16.88 2.18 5.86
CA GLU A 10 -17.41 3.20 6.78
C GLU A 10 -17.48 4.60 6.14
N HIS A 11 -16.58 4.89 5.20
CA HIS A 11 -16.49 6.19 4.51
C HIS A 11 -17.12 6.17 3.11
N GLY A 12 -17.76 5.07 2.69
CA GLY A 12 -18.39 4.94 1.39
C GLY A 12 -17.42 4.95 0.22
N ILE A 13 -16.16 4.55 0.42
CA ILE A 13 -15.16 4.49 -0.64
C ILE A 13 -15.19 3.12 -1.32
N ALA A 14 -15.52 3.13 -2.61
CA ALA A 14 -15.41 1.95 -3.46
C ALA A 14 -13.94 1.49 -3.54
N HIS A 15 -13.73 0.19 -3.40
CA HIS A 15 -12.39 -0.39 -3.37
C HIS A 15 -12.40 -1.84 -3.89
N GLU A 16 -11.22 -2.34 -4.20
CA GLU A 16 -10.98 -3.74 -4.54
C GLU A 16 -9.83 -4.29 -3.68
N LEU A 17 -9.83 -5.61 -3.48
CA LEU A 17 -8.80 -6.31 -2.73
C LEU A 17 -8.15 -7.37 -3.61
N GLU A 18 -6.82 -7.32 -3.69
CA GLU A 18 -6.02 -8.26 -4.45
C GLU A 18 -4.89 -8.83 -3.56
N VAL A 19 -4.61 -10.12 -3.71
CA VAL A 19 -3.50 -10.78 -3.02
C VAL A 19 -2.43 -11.15 -4.04
N ARG A 20 -1.36 -10.35 -4.08
CA ARG A 20 -0.23 -10.51 -5.02
C ARG A 20 1.08 -10.42 -4.28
N SER A 21 2.13 -11.01 -4.84
CA SER A 21 3.44 -11.10 -4.17
C SER A 21 4.54 -10.55 -5.07
N ALA A 22 5.18 -9.46 -4.64
CA ALA A 22 6.31 -8.87 -5.37
C ALA A 22 7.47 -9.86 -5.60
N HIS A 23 7.71 -10.77 -4.65
CA HIS A 23 8.80 -11.75 -4.76
C HIS A 23 8.46 -12.98 -5.60
N ARG A 24 7.18 -13.37 -5.69
CA ARG A 24 6.76 -14.63 -6.33
C ARG A 24 6.06 -14.42 -7.67
N GLN A 25 5.47 -13.26 -7.87
CA GLN A 25 4.69 -12.89 -9.04
C GLN A 25 4.95 -11.41 -9.41
N PRO A 26 6.22 -11.02 -9.66
CA PRO A 26 6.60 -9.62 -9.89
C PRO A 26 5.87 -9.00 -11.09
N ASP A 27 5.75 -9.72 -12.20
CA ASP A 27 5.08 -9.23 -13.41
C ASP A 27 3.60 -8.92 -13.16
N ALA A 28 2.91 -9.80 -12.42
CA ALA A 28 1.51 -9.61 -12.08
C ALA A 28 1.27 -8.42 -11.13
N VAL A 29 2.26 -8.06 -10.31
CA VAL A 29 2.23 -6.83 -9.49
C VAL A 29 2.45 -5.60 -10.38
N ALA A 30 3.44 -5.66 -11.28
CA ALA A 30 3.76 -4.57 -12.19
C ALA A 30 2.61 -4.27 -13.17
N GLU A 31 1.96 -5.30 -13.71
CA GLU A 31 0.79 -5.17 -14.58
C GLU A 31 -0.39 -4.55 -13.83
N TYR A 32 -0.66 -5.00 -12.60
CA TYR A 32 -1.72 -4.44 -11.77
C TYR A 32 -1.48 -2.94 -11.49
N ALA A 33 -0.26 -2.57 -11.09
CA ALA A 33 0.11 -1.19 -10.79
C ALA A 33 0.04 -0.27 -12.02
N ARG A 34 0.56 -0.71 -13.17
CA ARG A 34 0.51 0.03 -14.44
C ARG A 34 -0.92 0.26 -14.92
N GLY A 35 -1.78 -0.75 -14.80
CA GLY A 35 -3.17 -0.70 -15.24
C GLY A 35 -4.12 0.02 -14.27
N ALA A 36 -3.71 0.27 -13.02
CA ALA A 36 -4.58 0.77 -11.95
C ALA A 36 -5.31 2.07 -12.33
N ALA A 37 -4.59 3.08 -12.81
CA ALA A 37 -5.17 4.37 -13.18
C ALA A 37 -6.19 4.24 -14.31
N GLY A 38 -5.90 3.41 -15.32
CA GLY A 38 -6.81 3.15 -16.45
C GLY A 38 -8.12 2.46 -16.05
N ARG A 39 -8.15 1.79 -14.89
CA ARG A 39 -9.36 1.18 -14.30
C ARG A 39 -10.11 2.11 -13.35
N GLY A 40 -9.67 3.36 -13.20
CA GLY A 40 -10.29 4.36 -12.33
C GLY A 40 -9.83 4.33 -10.87
N LEU A 41 -8.80 3.52 -10.53
CA LEU A 41 -8.20 3.60 -9.20
C LEU A 41 -7.46 4.93 -9.02
N ARG A 42 -7.49 5.44 -7.79
CA ARG A 42 -6.98 6.77 -7.44
C ARG A 42 -5.90 6.75 -6.37
N VAL A 43 -5.92 5.75 -5.48
CA VAL A 43 -4.93 5.52 -4.42
C VAL A 43 -4.73 4.02 -4.28
N LEU A 44 -3.49 3.57 -4.07
CA LEU A 44 -3.16 2.17 -3.84
C LEU A 44 -2.68 1.98 -2.40
N ILE A 45 -3.22 0.98 -1.71
CA ILE A 45 -2.76 0.58 -0.37
C ILE A 45 -2.09 -0.80 -0.47
N ALA A 46 -0.82 -0.87 -0.12
CA ALA A 46 -0.02 -2.09 -0.21
C ALA A 46 0.49 -2.51 1.18
N GLY A 47 0.14 -3.73 1.62
CA GLY A 47 0.61 -4.30 2.88
C GLY A 47 1.63 -5.41 2.67
N ALA A 48 2.76 -5.36 3.38
CA ALA A 48 3.77 -6.41 3.35
C ALA A 48 4.57 -6.47 4.65
N GLY A 49 5.07 -7.67 4.98
CA GLY A 49 5.93 -7.92 6.14
C GLY A 49 7.30 -8.46 5.75
N LEU A 50 8.20 -8.65 6.74
CA LEU A 50 9.60 -9.05 6.53
C LEU A 50 10.34 -8.04 5.63
N ALA A 51 11.07 -8.50 4.62
CA ALA A 51 11.60 -7.66 3.55
C ALA A 51 10.45 -7.15 2.67
N ALA A 52 9.77 -6.11 3.13
CA ALA A 52 8.46 -5.70 2.64
C ALA A 52 8.53 -4.91 1.31
N ALA A 53 8.86 -5.60 0.21
CA ALA A 53 9.08 -4.96 -1.10
C ALA A 53 7.82 -4.50 -1.84
N LEU A 54 6.63 -5.03 -1.51
CA LEU A 54 5.41 -4.81 -2.31
C LEU A 54 5.06 -3.32 -2.50
N PRO A 55 5.06 -2.45 -1.47
CA PRO A 55 4.72 -1.05 -1.66
C PRO A 55 5.68 -0.31 -2.60
N GLY A 56 6.98 -0.55 -2.47
CA GLY A 56 7.99 0.05 -3.34
C GLY A 56 7.89 -0.42 -4.79
N VAL A 57 7.64 -1.71 -5.02
CA VAL A 57 7.44 -2.27 -6.37
C VAL A 57 6.17 -1.70 -7.01
N VAL A 58 5.07 -1.58 -6.26
CA VAL A 58 3.85 -0.95 -6.77
C VAL A 58 4.10 0.51 -7.15
N ALA A 59 4.77 1.28 -6.28
CA ALA A 59 5.11 2.68 -6.54
C ALA A 59 6.04 2.87 -7.75
N ALA A 60 6.94 1.93 -8.02
CA ALA A 60 7.82 1.98 -9.20
C ALA A 60 7.09 1.79 -10.54
N HIS A 61 5.82 1.37 -10.52
CA HIS A 61 5.04 1.01 -11.72
C HIS A 61 3.75 1.82 -11.89
N THR A 62 3.58 2.91 -11.14
CA THR A 62 2.37 3.73 -11.19
C THR A 62 2.67 5.17 -10.77
N GLU A 63 1.92 6.12 -11.34
CA GLU A 63 1.93 7.53 -10.91
C GLU A 63 0.90 7.80 -9.80
N LEU A 64 0.09 6.80 -9.44
CA LEU A 64 -0.89 6.95 -8.37
C LEU A 64 -0.18 7.00 -7.00
N PRO A 65 -0.73 7.75 -6.03
CA PRO A 65 -0.28 7.68 -4.65
C PRO A 65 -0.31 6.24 -4.11
N VAL A 66 0.82 5.78 -3.57
CA VAL A 66 0.95 4.47 -2.92
C VAL A 66 1.17 4.64 -1.42
N ILE A 67 0.30 4.00 -0.64
CA ILE A 67 0.37 3.95 0.82
C ILE A 67 0.88 2.57 1.23
N GLY A 68 2.00 2.55 1.94
CA GLY A 68 2.63 1.33 2.44
C GLY A 68 2.22 1.03 3.88
N VAL A 69 1.80 -0.20 4.14
CA VAL A 69 1.47 -0.72 5.48
C VAL A 69 2.50 -1.78 5.87
N PRO A 70 3.44 -1.47 6.78
CA PRO A 70 4.33 -2.49 7.35
C PRO A 70 3.51 -3.48 8.18
N LEU A 71 3.64 -4.77 7.87
CA LEU A 71 2.92 -5.82 8.58
C LEU A 71 3.88 -6.62 9.47
N ARG A 72 3.50 -6.85 10.72
CA ARG A 72 4.22 -7.79 11.57
C ARG A 72 4.15 -9.20 11.01
N SER A 73 5.22 -9.95 11.22
CA SER A 73 5.28 -11.37 10.90
C SER A 73 5.78 -12.12 12.12
N SER A 74 5.12 -13.23 12.45
CA SER A 74 5.61 -14.17 13.48
C SER A 74 6.95 -14.81 13.13
N ARG A 75 7.42 -14.66 11.88
CA ARG A 75 8.74 -15.12 11.42
C ARG A 75 9.82 -14.04 11.53
N SER A 76 9.45 -12.82 11.89
CA SER A 76 10.40 -11.74 12.14
C SER A 76 10.78 -11.72 13.62
N VAL A 77 12.06 -11.48 13.88
CA VAL A 77 12.56 -11.18 15.24
C VAL A 77 12.57 -9.67 15.53
N LEU A 78 12.14 -8.84 14.56
CA LEU A 78 12.24 -7.38 14.60
C LEU A 78 10.88 -6.69 14.81
N ASP A 79 9.83 -7.44 15.11
CA ASP A 79 8.48 -6.93 15.42
C ASP A 79 7.94 -5.87 14.43
N GLY A 80 8.25 -6.03 13.15
CA GLY A 80 7.81 -5.14 12.07
C GLY A 80 8.74 -3.96 11.79
N LEU A 81 9.86 -3.78 12.52
CA LEU A 81 10.88 -2.79 12.19
C LEU A 81 11.55 -3.08 10.84
N ASP A 82 11.74 -4.35 10.51
CA ASP A 82 12.20 -4.81 9.19
C ASP A 82 11.26 -4.36 8.07
N ALA A 83 9.96 -4.59 8.24
CA ALA A 83 8.95 -4.17 7.29
C ALA A 83 8.87 -2.64 7.19
N LEU A 84 8.94 -1.94 8.33
CA LEU A 84 8.88 -0.48 8.39
C LEU A 84 10.02 0.14 7.58
N LEU A 85 11.26 -0.26 7.87
CA LEU A 85 12.44 0.27 7.17
C LEU A 85 12.45 -0.12 5.69
N SER A 86 11.96 -1.31 5.34
CA SER A 86 11.82 -1.76 3.95
C SER A 86 10.86 -0.89 3.12
N ILE A 87 9.86 -0.29 3.76
CA ILE A 87 8.82 0.50 3.09
C ILE A 87 9.14 2.00 3.11
N VAL A 88 9.59 2.54 4.24
CA VAL A 88 9.73 3.99 4.41
C VAL A 88 11.01 4.56 3.77
N GLN A 89 12.07 3.76 3.68
CA GLN A 89 13.39 4.22 3.19
C GLN A 89 13.51 4.15 1.66
N MET A 90 12.54 4.72 0.95
CA MET A 90 12.59 4.78 -0.52
C MET A 90 13.66 5.77 -1.01
N PRO A 91 14.36 5.48 -2.12
CA PRO A 91 15.28 6.43 -2.73
C PRO A 91 14.52 7.62 -3.36
N PRO A 92 15.21 8.76 -3.61
CA PRO A 92 14.62 9.88 -4.33
C PRO A 92 14.03 9.47 -5.69
N GLY A 93 12.82 9.93 -5.99
CA GLY A 93 12.12 9.71 -7.27
C GLY A 93 10.96 8.72 -7.22
N VAL A 94 10.90 7.82 -6.23
CA VAL A 94 9.80 6.81 -6.12
C VAL A 94 9.24 6.79 -4.70
N PRO A 95 8.36 7.74 -4.33
CA PRO A 95 7.89 7.88 -2.96
C PRO A 95 6.84 6.81 -2.58
N VAL A 96 6.82 6.44 -1.29
CA VAL A 96 5.75 5.65 -0.67
C VAL A 96 5.33 6.34 0.62
N ALA A 97 4.02 6.56 0.80
CA ALA A 97 3.47 7.07 2.04
C ALA A 97 3.37 5.93 3.07
N CYS A 98 4.38 5.78 3.93
CA CYS A 98 4.38 4.73 4.95
C CYS A 98 3.56 5.14 6.18
N VAL A 99 2.63 4.27 6.61
CA VAL A 99 1.95 4.41 7.91
C VAL A 99 2.66 3.58 9.00
N GLY A 100 2.15 3.63 10.23
CA GLY A 100 2.67 2.80 11.33
C GLY A 100 2.51 1.30 11.09
N VAL A 101 3.28 0.50 11.82
CA VAL A 101 3.22 -0.97 11.78
C VAL A 101 1.81 -1.47 12.13
N ASP A 102 1.29 -2.42 11.33
CA ASP A 102 -0.07 -2.95 11.34
C ASP A 102 -1.19 -1.89 11.25
N SER A 103 -0.87 -0.66 10.89
CA SER A 103 -1.79 0.47 10.91
C SER A 103 -2.65 0.56 9.64
N ALA A 104 -3.23 -0.56 9.22
CA ALA A 104 -4.04 -0.66 8.00
C ALA A 104 -5.23 0.31 8.01
N ARG A 105 -5.85 0.53 9.17
CA ARG A 105 -6.93 1.52 9.33
C ARG A 105 -6.48 2.93 8.99
N ASN A 106 -5.28 3.34 9.44
CA ASN A 106 -4.74 4.65 9.12
C ASN A 106 -4.38 4.80 7.64
N ALA A 107 -3.98 3.72 6.97
CA ALA A 107 -3.77 3.74 5.53
C ALA A 107 -5.06 4.08 4.77
N ALA A 108 -6.19 3.47 5.16
CA ALA A 108 -7.49 3.81 4.60
C ALA A 108 -7.90 5.25 4.91
N LEU A 109 -7.71 5.72 6.15
CA LEU A 109 -8.01 7.12 6.51
C LEU A 109 -7.14 8.12 5.75
N LEU A 110 -5.88 7.79 5.47
CA LEU A 110 -5.02 8.60 4.62
C LEU A 110 -5.52 8.60 3.17
N ALA A 111 -5.91 7.46 2.63
CA ALA A 111 -6.51 7.38 1.30
C ALA A 111 -7.78 8.24 1.20
N VAL A 112 -8.69 8.16 2.18
CA VAL A 112 -9.90 9.02 2.26
C VAL A 112 -9.53 10.50 2.22
N ARG A 113 -8.50 10.92 2.97
CA ARG A 113 -8.05 12.31 2.97
C ARG A 113 -7.53 12.74 1.60
N ILE A 114 -6.73 11.90 0.94
CA ILE A 114 -6.20 12.16 -0.41
C ILE A 114 -7.36 12.31 -1.40
N LEU A 115 -8.30 11.37 -1.42
CA LEU A 115 -9.43 11.37 -2.35
C LEU A 115 -10.35 12.59 -2.20
N ARG A 116 -10.46 13.13 -0.98
CA ARG A 116 -11.26 14.34 -0.71
C ARG A 116 -10.61 15.63 -1.24
N LEU A 117 -9.30 15.65 -1.46
CA LEU A 117 -8.63 16.79 -2.07
C LEU A 117 -9.02 16.95 -3.54
N ASP A 118 -9.32 15.84 -4.23
CA ASP A 118 -9.76 15.82 -5.62
C ASP A 118 -11.22 16.26 -5.80
N SER A 119 -11.96 16.47 -4.70
CA SER A 119 -13.37 16.90 -4.70
C SER A 119 -13.55 18.41 -4.47
N LEU A 120 -12.45 19.17 -4.49
CA LEU A 120 -12.40 20.64 -4.47
C LEU A 120 -12.00 21.16 -5.85
#